data_AF-A0A7Y5HZL9-F1
#
_entry.id   AF-A0A7Y5HZL9-F1
#
_cell.length_a   1.000
_cell.length_b   1.000
_cell.length_c   1.000
_cell.angle_alpha   90.00
_cell.angle_beta   90.00
_cell.angle_gamma   90.00
#
_symmetry.space_group_name_H-M   'P 1'
#
loop_
_entity.id
_entity.type
_entity.pdbx_description
1 polymer ?
#
loop_
_entity_poly.entity_id
_entity_poly.type
_entity_poly.pdbx_seq_one_letter_code
_entity_poly.pdbx_strand_id
1 'polypeptide(L)' 'MYQIGRPVQGGERKLVIGHAARSYVALYHYIEARETAFVLAVRSQLEAGVKR' A
#
# COMPACT_ATOMS: atom_id res chain seq x y z
N MET A 1 18.04 2.12 1.08
CA MET A 1 16.75 2.75 0.72
C MET A 1 15.64 1.97 1.41
N TYR A 2 14.97 2.54 2.42
CA TYR A 2 13.96 1.82 3.20
C TYR A 2 12.63 1.81 2.44
N GLN A 3 12.14 0.61 2.13
CA GLN A 3 10.88 0.44 1.39
C GLN A 3 9.74 0.24 2.39
N ILE A 4 8.65 0.98 2.21
CA ILE A 4 7.53 1.03 3.17
C ILE A 4 6.42 0.05 2.71
N GLY A 5 5.70 -0.55 3.65
CA GLY A 5 4.60 -1.46 3.32
C GLY A 5 5.06 -2.85 2.89
N ARG A 6 4.08 -3.75 2.75
CA ARG A 6 4.31 -5.17 2.48
C ARG A 6 4.42 -5.42 0.97
N PRO A 7 5.47 -6.09 0.49
CA PRO A 7 5.59 -6.43 -0.93
C PRO A 7 4.49 -7.39 -1.38
N VAL A 8 4.05 -7.23 -2.63
CA VAL A 8 3.20 -8.18 -3.35
C VAL A 8 3.84 -8.52 -4.71
N GLN A 9 3.15 -9.29 -5.54
CA GLN A 9 3.66 -9.67 -6.86
C GLN A 9 3.81 -8.44 -7.78
N GLY A 10 4.77 -8.47 -8.70
CA GLY A 10 4.94 -7.39 -9.69
C GLY A 10 5.65 -6.13 -9.18
N GLY A 11 6.30 -6.19 -8.01
CA GLY A 11 7.03 -5.04 -7.44
C GLY A 11 6.12 -3.98 -6.82
N GLU A 12 4.82 -4.26 -6.71
CA GLU A 12 3.87 -3.43 -5.98
C GLU A 12 3.95 -3.71 -4.47
N ARG A 13 3.33 -2.83 -3.69
CA ARG A 13 3.32 -2.88 -2.23
C ARG A 13 1.98 -2.47 -1.68
N LYS A 14 1.56 -3.12 -0.60
CA LYS A 14 0.40 -2.73 0.20
C LYS A 14 0.87 -1.93 1.41
N LEU A 15 0.38 -0.70 1.52
CA LEU A 15 0.60 0.18 2.64
C LEU A 15 -0.70 0.35 3.42
N VAL A 16 -0.67 0.04 4.71
CA VAL A 16 -1.78 0.39 5.62
C VAL A 16 -1.55 1.83 6.09
N ILE A 17 -2.56 2.68 5.89
CA ILE A 17 -2.55 4.09 6.26
C ILE A 17 -3.65 4.33 7.29
N GLY A 18 -3.32 5.02 8.37
CA GLY A 18 -4.25 5.28 9.48
C GLY A 18 -4.29 4.14 10.50
N HIS A 19 -5.29 4.17 11.38
CA HIS A 19 -5.36 3.28 12.55
C HIS A 19 -6.75 2.65 12.73
N ALA A 20 -6.76 1.41 13.22
CA ALA A 20 -7.94 0.64 13.61
C ALA A 20 -9.04 0.59 12.52
N ALA A 21 -10.31 0.81 12.86
CA ALA A 21 -11.44 0.62 11.96
C ALA A 21 -11.53 1.66 10.82
N ARG A 22 -10.71 2.71 10.85
CA ARG A 22 -10.65 3.77 9.82
C ARG A 22 -9.34 3.71 9.02
N SER A 23 -8.69 2.55 8.99
CA SER A 23 -7.50 2.36 8.16
C SER A 23 -7.87 2.08 6.70
N TYR A 24 -6.99 2.52 5.82
CA TYR A 24 -7.04 2.27 4.39
C TYR A 24 -5.85 1.43 3.98
N VAL A 25 -6.00 0.68 2.90
CA VAL A 25 -4.92 -0.04 2.23
C VAL A 25 -4.71 0.60 0.88
N ALA A 26 -3.52 1.20 0.70
CA ALA A 26 -3.06 1.68 -0.59
C ALA A 26 -2.22 0.59 -1.26
N LEU A 27 -2.60 0.20 -2.48
CA LEU A 27 -1.71 -0.54 -3.37
C LEU A 27 -0.89 0.50 -4.14
N TYR A 28 0.43 0.41 -4.07
CA TYR A 28 1.29 1.37 -4.72
C TYR A 28 2.50 0.70 -5.38
N HIS A 29 3.05 1.36 -6.39
CA HIS A 29 4.29 0.97 -7.04
C HIS A 29 5.26 2.16 -7.03
N TYR A 30 6.48 1.94 -6.56
CA TYR A 30 7.49 2.99 -6.45
C TYR A 30 8.52 2.87 -7.55
N ILE A 31 8.72 3.95 -8.30
CA ILE A 31 9.71 4.03 -9.36
C ILE A 31 10.93 4.78 -8.84
N GLU A 32 12.00 4.05 -8.50
CA GLU A 32 13.24 4.62 -7.97
C GLU A 32 13.84 5.68 -8.90
N ALA A 33 13.84 5.42 -10.21
CA ALA A 33 14.37 6.35 -11.22
C ALA A 33 13.66 7.72 -11.26
N ARG A 34 12.49 7.85 -10.63
CA ARG A 34 11.67 9.08 -10.61
C ARG A 34 11.35 9.54 -9.19
N GLU A 35 11.84 8.82 -8.19
CA GLU A 35 11.47 9.00 -6.78
C GLU A 35 9.96 9.12 -6.53
N THR A 36 9.14 8.49 -7.38
CA THR A 36 7.70 8.72 -7.43
C THR A 36 6.93 7.46 -7.04
N ALA A 37 5.93 7.62 -6.17
CA ALA A 37 4.97 6.58 -5.83
C ALA A 37 3.67 6.74 -6.65
N PHE A 38 3.30 5.70 -7.38
CA PHE A 38 1.99 5.61 -8.04
C PHE A 38 1.03 4.85 -7.13
N VAL A 39 -0.05 5.49 -6.70
CA VAL A 39 -1.13 4.83 -5.96
C VAL A 39 -2.11 4.26 -6.96
N LEU A 40 -2.16 2.93 -7.03
CA LEU A 40 -2.95 2.18 -8.02
C LEU A 40 -4.37 1.93 -7.54
N ALA A 41 -4.54 1.76 -6.23
CA ALA A 41 -5.85 1.61 -5.60
C ALA A 41 -5.81 2.03 -4.13
N VAL A 42 -6.93 2.54 -3.64
CA VAL A 42 -7.17 2.80 -2.20
C VAL A 42 -8.48 2.12 -1.82
N ARG A 43 -8.46 1.34 -0.74
CA ARG A 43 -9.66 0.67 -0.21
C ARG A 43 -9.68 0.76 1.31
N SER A 44 -10.87 0.72 1.93
CA SER A 44 -10.94 0.54 3.38
C SER A 44 -10.35 -0.83 3.75
N GLN A 45 -9.75 -0.97 4.95
CA GLN A 45 -9.19 -2.26 5.37
C GLN A 45 -10.27 -3.36 5.48
N LEU A 46 -11.51 -2.97 5.79
CA LEU A 46 -12.68 -3.86 5.81
C LEU A 46 -12.94 -4.50 4.44
N GLU A 47 -12.84 -3.70 3.37
CA GLU A 47 -13.03 -4.18 1.99
C GLU A 47 -11.79 -4.90 1.44
N ALA A 48 -10.60 -4.58 1.95
CA ALA A 48 -9.34 -5.11 1.45
C ALA A 48 -9.04 -6.55 1.92
N GLY A 49 -9.89 -7.13 2.78
CA GLY A 49 -9.70 -8.50 3.30
C GLY A 49 -8.42 -8.68 4.11
N VAL A 50 -7.83 -7.58 4.60
CA VAL A 50 -6.62 -7.62 5.43
C VAL A 50 -7.03 -8.06 6.83
N LYS A 51 -6.90 -9.38 7.09
CA LYS A 51 -6.97 -9.92 8.45
C LYS A 51 -5.87 -9.25 9.28
N ARG A 52 -6.29 -8.77 10.47
CA ARG A 52 -5.41 -8.16 11.47
C ARG A 52 -4.24 -9.08 11.81
#